data_AF-A0A9X5IN91-F1
#
_entry.id   AF-A0A9X5IN91-F1
#
_cell.length_a   1.000
_cell.length_b   1.000
_cell.length_c   1.000
_cell.angle_alpha   90.00
_cell.angle_beta   90.00
_cell.angle_gamma   90.00
#
_symmetry.space_group_name_H-M   'P 1'
#
loop_
_entity.id
_entity.type
_entity.pdbx_description
1 polymer ?
#
loop_
_entity_poly.entity_id
_entity_poly.type
_entity_poly.pdbx_seq_one_letter_code
_entity_poly.pdbx_strand_id
1 'polypeptide(L)' 'MAEKEIDWTLMILDRTLATRGIPGFGNVANIVTNLMNEGMVYAVYNENSSRPRYRVSEQGHQLLGQIKARRLQAEIK' A
#
# COMPACT_ATOMS: atom_id res chain seq x y z
N MET A 1 10.38 -18.50 -3.57
CA MET A 1 10.45 -18.24 -2.12
C MET A 1 9.29 -17.32 -1.81
N ALA A 2 8.31 -17.78 -1.04
CA ALA A 2 7.17 -16.92 -0.68
C ALA A 2 7.70 -15.83 0.25
N GLU A 3 7.82 -14.62 -0.27
CA GLU A 3 8.08 -13.43 0.55
C GLU A 3 7.02 -13.43 1.65
N LYS A 4 7.46 -13.42 2.92
CA LYS A 4 6.58 -13.47 4.08
C LYS A 4 5.62 -12.29 3.92
N GLU A 5 4.35 -12.58 3.61
CA GLU A 5 3.39 -11.54 3.29
C GLU A 5 3.28 -10.64 4.53
N ILE A 6 3.85 -9.45 4.45
CA ILE A 6 3.89 -8.52 5.59
C ILE A 6 2.45 -8.19 5.93
N ASP A 7 2.06 -8.41 7.19
CA ASP A 7 0.74 -8.07 7.69
C ASP A 7 0.60 -6.53 7.74
N TRP A 8 0.24 -5.91 6.62
CA TRP A 8 0.07 -4.46 6.53
C TRP A 8 -1.16 -4.01 7.30
N THR A 9 -0.96 -3.53 8.53
CA THR A 9 -1.97 -2.82 9.32
C THR A 9 -1.76 -1.31 9.18
N LEU A 10 -2.77 -0.49 9.56
CA LEU A 10 -2.62 0.96 9.58
C LEU A 10 -1.39 1.41 10.40
N MET A 11 -1.15 0.78 11.55
CA MET A 11 0.00 1.08 12.41
C MET A 11 1.35 0.82 11.71
N ILE A 12 1.46 -0.30 10.99
CA ILE A 12 2.69 -0.65 10.27
C ILE A 12 2.90 0.28 9.09
N LEU A 13 1.84 0.63 8.37
CA LEU A 13 1.88 1.60 7.28
C LEU A 13 2.33 2.99 7.78
N ASP A 14 1.74 3.47 8.87
CA ASP A 14 2.05 4.76 9.50
C ASP A 14 3.52 4.82 9.95
N ARG A 15 3.99 3.79 10.65
CA ARG A 15 5.40 3.67 11.05
C ARG A 15 6.34 3.61 9.85
N THR A 16 5.93 2.98 8.76
CA THR A 16 6.73 2.88 7.52
C THR A 16 6.90 4.24 6.86
N LEU A 17 5.83 5.05 6.80
CA LEU A 17 5.92 6.42 6.28
C LEU A 17 6.87 7.27 7.13
N ALA A 18 6.72 7.24 8.46
CA ALA A 18 7.59 7.98 9.38
C ALA A 18 9.07 7.58 9.25
N THR A 19 9.35 6.27 9.25
CA THR A 19 10.73 5.75 9.18
C THR A 19 11.40 6.10 7.86
N ARG A 20 10.65 6.18 6.76
CA ARG A 20 11.16 6.52 5.43
C ARG A 20 11.16 8.02 5.14
N GLY A 21 10.73 8.87 6.08
CA GLY A 21 10.59 10.30 5.86
C GLY A 21 9.58 10.67 4.78
N ILE A 22 8.59 9.80 4.52
CA ILE A 22 7.55 10.04 3.52
C ILE A 22 6.42 10.83 4.19
N PRO A 23 6.03 12.01 3.66
CA PRO A 23 4.89 12.76 4.18
C PRO A 23 3.60 11.93 4.19
N GLY A 24 2.77 12.12 5.22
CA GLY A 24 1.50 11.38 5.37
C GLY A 24 1.38 10.57 6.66
N PHE A 25 2.41 10.53 7.50
CA PHE A 25 2.32 10.04 8.88
C PHE A 25 1.19 10.76 9.64
N GLY A 26 0.44 10.01 10.46
CA GLY A 26 -0.76 10.46 11.16
C GLY A 26 -2.02 10.56 10.28
N ASN A 27 -1.88 10.46 8.95
CA ASN A 27 -2.98 10.54 7.99
C ASN A 27 -3.23 9.24 7.21
N VAL A 28 -2.58 8.14 7.62
CA VAL A 28 -2.61 6.87 6.89
C VAL A 28 -4.00 6.29 6.74
N ALA A 29 -4.89 6.46 7.73
CA ALA A 29 -6.27 5.98 7.61
C ALA A 29 -6.99 6.61 6.41
N ASN A 30 -6.84 7.93 6.21
CA ASN A 30 -7.45 8.63 5.09
C ASN A 30 -6.81 8.24 3.75
N ILE A 31 -5.49 8.08 3.72
CA ILE A 31 -4.76 7.61 2.52
C ILE A 31 -5.28 6.23 2.11
N VAL A 32 -5.37 5.30 3.06
CA VAL A 32 -5.84 3.93 2.79
C VAL A 32 -7.30 3.92 2.37
N THR A 33 -8.18 4.69 3.02
CA THR A 33 -9.58 4.84 2.60
C THR A 33 -9.70 5.34 1.17
N ASN A 34 -8.92 6.34 0.78
CA ASN A 34 -8.94 6.84 -0.60
C ASN A 34 -8.44 5.77 -1.58
N LEU A 35 -7.36 5.06 -1.25
CA LEU A 35 -6.87 3.96 -2.09
C LEU A 35 -7.90 2.81 -2.21
N MET A 36 -8.68 2.55 -1.17
CA MET A 36 -9.77 1.57 -1.22
C MET A 36 -10.92 2.05 -2.12
N ASN A 37 -11.32 3.32 -1.99
CA ASN A 37 -12.36 3.92 -2.84
C ASN A 37 -11.98 3.90 -4.33
N GLU A 38 -10.70 4.06 -4.63
CA GLU A 38 -10.14 3.97 -5.99
C GLU A 38 -9.91 2.52 -6.45
N GLY A 39 -10.22 1.51 -5.63
CA GLY A 39 -10.02 0.10 -5.95
C GLY A 39 -8.56 -0.34 -5.98
N MET A 40 -7.62 0.43 -5.43
CA MET A 40 -6.18 0.16 -5.43
C MET A 40 -5.75 -0.77 -4.30
N VAL A 41 -6.50 -0.78 -3.20
CA VAL A 41 -6.23 -1.58 -2.00
C VAL A 41 -7.55 -2.19 -1.51
N TYR A 42 -7.49 -3.34 -0.86
CA TYR A 42 -8.64 -3.92 -0.17
C TYR A 42 -8.26 -4.37 1.25
N ALA A 43 -9.27 -4.37 2.12
CA ALA A 43 -9.14 -4.88 3.48
C ALA A 43 -9.40 -6.39 3.51
N VAL A 44 -8.50 -7.13 4.16
CA VAL A 44 -8.62 -8.55 4.46
C VAL A 44 -8.91 -8.69 5.95
N TYR A 45 -10.07 -9.26 6.26
CA TYR A 45 -10.49 -9.56 7.62
C TYR A 45 -10.12 -11.01 7.92
N ASN A 46 -9.50 -11.23 9.08
CA ASN A 46 -9.27 -12.56 9.61
C ASN A 46 -10.29 -12.81 10.71
N GLU A 47 -10.89 -13.99 10.74
CA GLU A 47 -11.87 -14.38 11.77
C GLU A 47 -11.33 -14.20 13.20
N ASN A 48 -10.00 -14.26 13.37
CA ASN A 48 -9.32 -14.13 14.66
C ASN A 48 -8.68 -12.75 14.92
N SER A 49 -8.86 -11.75 14.04
CA SER A 49 -8.26 -10.41 14.22
C SER A 49 -9.30 -9.30 14.14
N SER A 50 -9.38 -8.50 15.20
CA SER A 50 -10.17 -7.26 15.22
C SER A 50 -9.60 -6.14 14.34
N ARG A 51 -8.38 -6.32 13.81
CA ARG A 51 -7.71 -5.34 12.95
C ARG A 51 -7.65 -5.86 11.51
N PRO A 52 -8.20 -5.13 10.52
CA PRO A 52 -8.06 -5.50 9.13
C PRO A 52 -6.59 -5.39 8.69
N ARG A 53 -6.25 -6.19 7.70
CA ARG A 53 -5.00 -6.08 6.95
C ARG A 53 -5.28 -5.50 5.58
N TYR A 54 -4.30 -4.85 4.98
CA TYR A 54 -4.46 -4.22 3.69
C TYR A 54 -3.59 -4.90 2.65
N ARG A 55 -4.16 -5.18 1.48
CA ARG A 55 -3.44 -5.74 0.35
C ARG A 55 -3.69 -4.89 -0.89
N VAL A 56 -2.67 -4.79 -1.72
CA VAL A 56 -2.79 -4.12 -3.03
C VAL A 56 -3.70 -4.99 -3.91
N SER A 57 -4.66 -4.36 -4.58
CA SER A 57 -5.51 -5.05 -5.55
C SER A 57 -4.73 -5.39 -6.83
N GLU A 58 -5.31 -6.23 -7.68
CA GLU A 58 -4.74 -6.47 -9.01
C GLU A 58 -4.58 -5.17 -9.80
N GLN A 59 -5.60 -4.30 -9.78
CA GLN A 59 -5.56 -2.97 -10.39
C GLN A 59 -4.42 -2.11 -9.81
N GLY A 60 -4.24 -2.12 -8.49
CA GLY A 60 -3.13 -1.43 -7.83
C GLY A 60 -1.77 -1.93 -8.31
N HIS A 61 -1.61 -3.25 -8.47
CA HIS A 61 -0.38 -3.83 -9.03
C HIS A 61 -0.13 -3.43 -10.48
N GLN A 62 -1.18 -3.41 -11.32
CA GLN A 62 -1.08 -2.94 -12.71
C GLN A 62 -0.62 -1.48 -12.77
N LEU A 63 -1.21 -0.60 -11.96
CA LEU A 63 -0.81 0.81 -11.89
C LEU A 63 0.65 0.97 -11.46
N LEU A 64 1.07 0.26 -10.41
CA LEU A 64 2.46 0.28 -9.95
C LEU A 64 3.43 -0.21 -11.04
N GLY A 65 3.05 -1.21 -11.83
CA GLY A 65 3.80 -1.67 -12.99
C GLY A 65 3.98 -0.57 -14.04
N GLN A 66 2.90 0.15 -14.36
CA GLN A 66 2.94 1.26 -15.32
C GLN A 66 3.80 2.42 -14.82
N ILE A 67 3.70 2.79 -13.53
CA ILE A 67 4.52 3.87 -12.93
C ILE A 67 6.01 3.52 -13.00
N LYS A 68 6.37 2.27 -12.65
CA LYS A 68 7.75 1.80 -12.73
C LYS A 68 8.29 1.85 -14.16
N ALA A 69 7.50 1.38 -15.13
CA ALA A 69 7.88 1.42 -16.54
C ALA A 69 8.09 2.86 -17.04
N ARG A 70 7.21 3.80 -16.68
CA ARG A 70 7.33 5.21 -17.05
C ARG A 70 8.55 5.88 -16.45
N ARG A 71 8.86 5.58 -15.18
CA ARG A 71 10.05 6.13 -14.50
C ARG A 71 11.33 5.68 -15.19
N LEU A 72 11.43 4.41 -15.54
CA LEU A 72 12.59 3.88 -16.27
C LEU A 72 12.76 4.56 -17.64
N GLN A 73 11.67 4.86 -18.33
CA GLN A 73 11.72 5.60 -19.60
C GLN A 73 12.15 7.07 -19.45
N ALA A 74 11.89 7.68 -18.29
CA ALA A 74 12.30 9.06 -18.01
C ALA A 74 13.78 9.18 -17.63
N GLU A 75 14.42 8.11 -17.16
CA GLU A 75 15.84 8.08 -16.80
C GLU A 75 16.77 7.78 -18.00
N ILE A 76 16.21 7.42 -19.17
CA ILE A 76 16.96 7.09 -20.41
C ILE A 76 17.01 8.30 -21.38
N LYS A 77 16.30 9.39 -21.08
CA LYS A 77 16.33 10.64 -21.86
C LYS A 77 17.15 11.71 -21.14
#